data_AF-A0A4Q1KEC0-F1
#
_entry.id   AF-A0A4Q1KEC0-F1
#
_cell.length_a   1.000
_cell.length_b   1.000
_cell.length_c   1.000
_cell.angle_alpha   90.00
_cell.angle_beta   90.00
_cell.angle_gamma   90.00
#
_symmetry.space_group_name_H-M   'P 1'
#
loop_
_entity.id
_entity.type
_entity.pdbx_description
1 polymer ?
#
loop_
_entity_poly.entity_id
_entity_poly.type
_entity_poly.pdbx_seq_one_letter_code
_entity_poly.pdbx_strand_id
1 'polypeptide(L)'
;NSYDPNDKTCLEGNTISPEMVGEYVHYIIRFENTGTFAAENVVIADVIDTSKFEINTLVPQSSSHDFFTRINGNKVEFIFENINLPFDDENNDGYVAFKIKTKPDLVLGDEFTNTASIYFDYNFPIITNTTSTTVEEPLSNQDFDFET
;
A
#
# COMPACT_ATOMS: atom_id res chain seq x y z
N ASN A 1 -11.47 -18.58 0.44
CA ASN A 1 -11.38 -17.12 0.34
C ASN A 1 -10.61 -16.79 -0.92
N SER A 2 -11.30 -16.29 -1.94
CA SER A 2 -10.65 -15.73 -3.12
C SER A 2 -10.15 -14.36 -2.72
N TYR A 3 -8.84 -14.18 -2.68
CA TYR A 3 -8.21 -12.89 -2.46
C TYR A 3 -8.16 -12.18 -3.82
N ASP A 4 -8.54 -10.90 -3.89
CA ASP A 4 -8.36 -10.13 -5.12
C ASP A 4 -6.85 -9.94 -5.33
N PRO A 5 -6.28 -10.37 -6.46
CA PRO A 5 -4.85 -10.22 -6.72
C PRO A 5 -4.41 -8.76 -6.92
N ASN A 6 -5.38 -7.86 -7.15
CA ASN A 6 -5.16 -6.42 -7.24
C ASN A 6 -5.46 -5.75 -5.90
N ASP A 7 -4.51 -5.85 -4.96
CA ASP A 7 -4.69 -5.37 -3.60
C ASP A 7 -3.64 -4.35 -3.16
N LYS A 8 -3.96 -3.70 -2.05
CA LYS A 8 -3.02 -2.92 -1.25
C LYS A 8 -3.00 -3.44 0.18
N THR A 9 -1.80 -3.61 0.72
CA THR A 9 -1.59 -4.12 2.08
C THR A 9 -0.62 -3.23 2.85
N CYS A 10 -1.00 -2.83 4.07
CA CYS A 10 -0.10 -2.29 5.09
C CYS A 10 0.64 -3.45 5.77
N LEU A 11 1.98 -3.44 5.75
CA LEU A 11 2.77 -4.57 6.25
C LEU A 11 2.83 -4.61 7.79
N GLU A 12 2.60 -3.48 8.45
CA GLU A 12 2.42 -3.42 9.91
C GLU A 12 1.09 -4.03 10.35
N GLY A 13 0.16 -4.28 9.42
CA GLY A 13 -1.13 -4.88 9.69
C GLY A 13 -2.17 -3.86 10.15
N ASN A 14 -3.13 -4.33 10.94
CA ASN A 14 -4.31 -3.54 11.31
C ASN A 14 -4.06 -2.60 12.49
N THR A 15 -2.92 -2.72 13.17
CA THR A 15 -2.57 -1.86 14.29
C THR A 15 -1.09 -1.48 14.27
N ILE A 16 -0.80 -0.28 14.76
CA ILE A 16 0.55 0.13 15.16
C ILE A 16 0.53 0.57 16.62
N SER A 17 1.64 0.38 17.33
CA SER A 17 1.77 0.90 18.68
C SER A 17 2.09 2.40 18.68
N PRO A 18 1.80 3.12 19.78
CA PRO A 18 2.06 4.56 19.87
C PRO A 18 3.52 4.96 19.59
N GLU A 19 4.48 4.10 19.93
CA GLU A 19 5.90 4.35 19.65
C GLU A 19 6.28 4.29 18.17
N MET A 20 5.43 3.75 17.29
CA MET A 20 5.63 3.75 15.84
C MET A 20 5.00 4.98 15.15
N VAL A 21 4.28 5.83 15.89
CA VAL A 21 3.77 7.11 15.36
C VAL A 21 4.93 8.03 15.00
N GLY A 22 4.86 8.65 13.81
CA GLY A 22 5.96 9.45 13.24
C GLY A 22 7.03 8.63 12.51
N GLU A 23 6.95 7.30 12.61
CA GLU A 23 7.84 6.39 11.91
C GLU A 23 7.26 5.86 10.61
N TYR A 24 8.11 5.14 9.87
CA TYR A 24 7.77 4.55 8.60
C TYR A 24 6.79 3.39 8.77
N VAL A 25 5.72 3.44 7.99
CA VAL A 25 4.92 2.26 7.67
C VAL A 25 5.20 1.83 6.23
N HIS A 26 4.98 0.57 5.93
CA HIS A 26 5.31 -0.05 4.65
C HIS A 26 4.05 -0.54 3.95
N TYR A 27 3.98 -0.24 2.66
CA TYR A 27 2.88 -0.69 1.82
C TYR A 27 3.42 -1.53 0.67
N ILE A 28 2.67 -2.58 0.34
CA ILE A 28 2.79 -3.29 -0.94
C ILE A 28 1.48 -3.14 -1.71
N ILE A 29 1.60 -2.83 -2.99
CA ILE A 29 0.48 -2.87 -3.94
C ILE A 29 0.82 -3.97 -4.95
N ARG A 30 -0.08 -4.94 -5.09
CA ARG A 30 0.01 -6.02 -6.08
C ARG A 30 -0.98 -5.75 -7.20
N PHE A 31 -0.62 -6.17 -8.39
CA PHE A 31 -1.46 -6.03 -9.58
C PHE A 31 -1.34 -7.28 -10.45
N GLU A 32 -2.43 -7.64 -11.10
CA GLU A 32 -2.50 -8.78 -12.00
C GLU A 32 -3.28 -8.38 -13.26
N ASN A 33 -2.67 -8.58 -14.43
CA ASN A 33 -3.33 -8.39 -15.70
C ASN A 33 -4.29 -9.55 -16.00
N THR A 34 -5.56 -9.35 -15.67
CA THR A 34 -6.67 -10.26 -15.96
C THR A 34 -7.33 -9.99 -17.32
N GLY A 35 -6.69 -9.17 -18.15
CA GLY A 35 -7.14 -8.85 -19.49
C GLY A 35 -6.99 -10.00 -20.49
N THR A 36 -7.13 -9.69 -21.78
CA THR A 36 -6.98 -10.67 -22.88
C THR A 36 -5.79 -10.36 -23.79
N PHE A 37 -5.01 -9.34 -23.44
CA PHE A 37 -3.82 -8.87 -24.15
C PHE A 37 -2.77 -8.42 -23.13
N ALA A 38 -1.51 -8.40 -23.55
CA ALA A 38 -0.43 -7.89 -22.70
C ALA A 38 -0.63 -6.38 -22.46
N ALA A 39 -0.45 -5.94 -21.22
CA ALA A 39 -0.50 -4.52 -20.87
C ALA A 39 0.86 -3.89 -21.15
N GLU A 40 0.90 -2.89 -22.02
CA GLU A 40 2.16 -2.21 -22.37
C GLU A 40 2.63 -1.36 -21.19
N ASN A 41 1.68 -0.72 -20.49
CA ASN A 41 1.94 0.17 -19.37
C ASN A 41 1.02 -0.13 -18.19
N VAL A 42 1.56 0.02 -16.98
CA VAL A 42 0.79 0.01 -15.73
C VAL A 42 1.06 1.28 -14.95
N VAL A 43 -0.01 1.93 -14.49
CA VAL A 43 0.09 3.10 -13.61
C VAL A 43 -0.67 2.81 -12.33
N ILE A 44 0.02 2.89 -11.20
CA ILE A 44 -0.61 2.79 -9.88
C ILE A 44 -0.68 4.19 -9.30
N ALA A 45 -1.90 4.70 -9.11
CA ALA A 45 -2.17 6.00 -8.52
C ALA A 45 -2.68 5.85 -7.09
N ASP A 46 -2.06 6.57 -6.17
CA ASP A 46 -2.37 6.56 -4.74
C ASP A 46 -2.55 8.01 -4.26
N VAL A 47 -3.73 8.30 -3.70
CA VAL A 47 -4.03 9.61 -3.14
C VAL A 47 -3.81 9.54 -1.64
N ILE A 48 -2.69 10.09 -1.20
CA ILE A 48 -2.23 10.02 0.19
C ILE A 48 -3.02 11.02 1.05
N ASP A 49 -3.53 10.56 2.19
CA ASP A 49 -4.10 11.43 3.21
C ASP A 49 -2.98 12.19 3.95
N THR A 50 -2.76 13.44 3.56
CA THR A 50 -1.73 14.29 4.15
C THR A 50 -2.03 14.74 5.58
N SER A 51 -3.24 14.48 6.09
CA SER A 51 -3.54 14.64 7.52
C SER A 51 -2.98 13.49 8.37
N LYS A 52 -2.70 12.35 7.75
CA LYS A 52 -2.17 11.15 8.42
C LYS A 52 -0.74 10.81 8.05
N PHE A 53 -0.25 11.30 6.90
CA PHE A 53 1.08 10.96 6.37
C PHE A 53 1.92 12.17 5.97
N GLU A 54 3.24 11.99 5.99
CA GLU A 54 4.21 12.95 5.49
C GLU A 54 4.65 12.59 4.06
N ILE A 55 3.94 13.11 3.05
CA ILE A 55 4.12 12.75 1.64
C ILE A 55 5.58 12.83 1.13
N ASN A 56 6.34 13.83 1.57
CA ASN A 56 7.73 14.04 1.14
C ASN A 56 8.70 12.98 1.68
N THR A 57 8.23 12.13 2.59
CA THR A 57 9.02 11.02 3.14
C THR A 57 8.80 9.73 2.37
N LEU A 58 7.90 9.70 1.37
CA LEU A 58 7.64 8.51 0.59
C LEU A 58 8.88 8.06 -0.16
N VAL A 59 9.29 6.81 0.08
CA VAL A 59 10.45 6.19 -0.58
C VAL A 59 10.01 4.86 -1.18
N PRO A 60 10.08 4.69 -2.51
CA PRO A 60 9.92 3.38 -3.12
C PRO A 60 11.01 2.43 -2.62
N GLN A 61 10.68 1.16 -2.38
CA GLN A 61 11.61 0.18 -1.78
C GLN A 61 11.98 -0.92 -2.78
N SER A 62 11.00 -1.58 -3.39
CA SER A 62 11.22 -2.65 -4.37
C SER A 62 10.02 -2.78 -5.30
N SER A 63 10.21 -3.48 -6.41
CA SER A 63 9.17 -3.76 -7.40
C SER A 63 9.52 -5.01 -8.19
N SER A 64 8.53 -5.58 -8.89
CA SER A 64 8.77 -6.67 -9.85
C SER A 64 9.31 -6.19 -11.20
N HIS A 65 9.07 -4.93 -11.56
CA HIS A 65 9.47 -4.33 -12.82
C HIS A 65 10.07 -2.95 -12.60
N ASP A 66 10.83 -2.45 -13.58
CA ASP A 66 11.34 -1.08 -13.54
C ASP A 66 10.19 -0.07 -13.61
N PHE A 67 10.28 0.98 -12.81
CA PHE A 67 9.30 2.07 -12.76
C PHE A 67 9.98 3.38 -12.41
N PHE A 68 9.23 4.47 -12.58
CA PHE A 68 9.56 5.74 -11.95
C PHE A 68 8.38 6.25 -11.14
N THR A 69 8.69 7.06 -10.13
CA THR A 69 7.69 7.67 -9.25
C THR A 69 7.46 9.12 -9.66
N ARG A 70 6.19 9.52 -9.73
CA ARG A 70 5.77 10.90 -9.89
C ARG A 70 4.92 11.30 -8.69
N ILE A 71 5.26 12.42 -8.05
CA ILE A 71 4.48 12.98 -6.94
C ILE A 71 3.98 14.35 -7.37
N ASN A 72 2.67 14.56 -7.29
CA ASN A 72 2.02 15.84 -7.57
C ASN A 72 1.00 16.15 -6.46
N GLY A 73 1.35 17.09 -5.59
CA GLY A 73 0.58 17.36 -4.38
C GLY A 73 0.56 16.13 -3.47
N ASN A 74 -0.63 15.61 -3.20
CA ASN A 74 -0.83 14.38 -2.42
C ASN A 74 -1.03 13.12 -3.26
N LYS A 75 -0.95 13.23 -4.59
CA LYS A 75 -1.06 12.08 -5.49
C LYS A 75 0.33 11.52 -5.79
N VAL A 76 0.51 10.23 -5.57
CA VAL A 76 1.69 9.46 -5.99
C VAL A 76 1.31 8.54 -7.12
N GLU A 77 2.15 8.49 -8.14
CA GLU A 77 2.01 7.59 -9.27
C GLU A 77 3.29 6.75 -9.38
N PHE A 78 3.14 5.43 -9.36
CA PHE A 78 4.18 4.48 -9.75
C PHE A 78 3.90 4.07 -11.20
N ILE A 79 4.82 4.42 -12.09
CA ILE A 79 4.59 4.34 -13.54
C ILE A 79 5.56 3.32 -14.13
N PHE A 80 4.99 2.24 -14.64
CA PHE A 80 5.64 1.12 -15.27
C PHE A 80 5.42 1.22 -16.78
N GLU A 81 6.39 1.77 -17.51
CA GLU A 81 6.30 1.93 -18.97
C GLU A 81 6.96 0.77 -19.70
N ASN A 82 6.38 0.35 -20.82
CA ASN A 82 6.90 -0.72 -21.70
C ASN A 82 7.17 -2.04 -20.97
N ILE A 83 6.42 -2.35 -19.91
CA ILE A 83 6.62 -3.60 -19.16
C ILE A 83 6.11 -4.83 -19.90
N ASN A 84 5.19 -4.63 -20.87
CA ASN A 84 4.61 -5.70 -21.69
C ASN A 84 4.10 -6.87 -20.82
N LEU A 85 3.39 -6.53 -19.74
CA LEU A 85 2.93 -7.49 -18.74
C LEU A 85 1.99 -8.50 -19.40
N PRO A 86 2.34 -9.79 -19.43
CA PRO A 86 1.52 -10.83 -20.06
C PRO A 86 0.12 -10.94 -19.46
N PHE A 87 -0.73 -11.73 -20.11
CA PHE A 87 -2.08 -12.05 -19.63
C PHE A 87 -2.24 -13.57 -19.41
N ASP A 88 -1.13 -14.31 -19.40
CA ASP A 88 -1.10 -15.73 -19.07
C ASP A 88 -1.16 -15.97 -17.57
N ASP A 89 -1.64 -17.14 -17.15
CA ASP A 89 -1.90 -17.45 -15.73
C ASP A 89 -0.64 -17.54 -14.85
N GLU A 90 0.57 -17.49 -15.41
CA GLU A 90 1.82 -17.73 -14.67
C GLU A 90 2.68 -16.47 -14.50
N ASN A 91 2.58 -15.49 -15.41
CA ASN A 91 3.50 -14.33 -15.46
C ASN A 91 2.77 -12.98 -15.59
N ASN A 92 1.47 -12.93 -15.31
CA ASN A 92 0.65 -11.72 -15.44
C ASN A 92 0.63 -10.82 -14.19
N ASP A 93 1.46 -11.12 -13.19
CA ASP A 93 1.49 -10.42 -11.91
C ASP A 93 2.64 -9.41 -11.77
N GLY A 94 2.46 -8.46 -10.85
CA GLY A 94 3.51 -7.57 -10.43
C GLY A 94 3.21 -6.87 -9.11
N TYR A 95 4.22 -6.15 -8.60
CA TYR A 95 4.09 -5.41 -7.36
C TYR A 95 4.97 -4.16 -7.30
N VAL A 96 4.59 -3.24 -6.43
CA VAL A 96 5.45 -2.15 -5.92
C VAL A 96 5.35 -2.09 -4.41
N ALA A 97 6.48 -1.98 -3.74
CA ALA A 97 6.59 -1.74 -2.31
C ALA A 97 7.18 -0.35 -2.06
N PHE A 98 6.63 0.36 -1.10
CA PHE A 98 7.13 1.66 -0.67
C PHE A 98 6.93 1.85 0.82
N LYS A 99 7.59 2.86 1.38
CA LYS A 99 7.37 3.27 2.77
C LYS A 99 7.12 4.76 2.85
N ILE A 100 6.34 5.16 3.85
CA ILE A 100 5.99 6.56 4.13
C ILE A 100 5.86 6.76 5.64
N LYS A 101 6.29 7.90 6.16
CA LYS A 101 6.12 8.22 7.59
C LYS A 101 4.67 8.63 7.87
N THR A 102 4.14 8.14 8.97
CA THR A 102 2.93 8.70 9.57
C THR A 102 3.21 10.09 10.14
N LYS A 103 2.17 10.88 10.34
CA LYS A 103 2.29 12.16 11.04
C LYS A 103 2.59 11.91 12.53
N PRO A 104 3.46 12.71 13.17
CA PRO A 104 3.87 12.49 14.56
C PRO A 104 2.80 12.90 15.59
N ASP A 105 1.68 13.49 15.15
CA ASP A 105 0.58 13.94 15.99
C ASP A 105 -0.60 12.97 16.02
N LEU A 106 -0.47 11.78 15.42
CA LEU A 106 -1.44 10.70 15.61
C LEU A 106 -1.46 10.25 17.07
N VAL A 107 -2.65 9.96 17.58
CA VAL A 107 -2.86 9.52 18.96
C VAL A 107 -3.59 8.18 19.03
N LEU A 108 -3.64 7.57 20.21
CA LEU A 108 -4.41 6.33 20.44
C LEU A 108 -5.84 6.44 19.90
N GLY A 109 -6.24 5.43 19.13
CA GLY A 109 -7.55 5.34 18.47
C GLY A 109 -7.61 6.06 17.12
N ASP A 110 -6.58 6.81 16.70
CA ASP A 110 -6.52 7.32 15.34
C ASP A 110 -6.36 6.19 14.33
N GLU A 111 -7.12 6.26 13.26
CA GLU A 111 -7.04 5.35 12.12
C GLU A 111 -6.42 6.07 10.92
N PHE A 112 -5.60 5.36 10.17
CA PHE A 112 -5.18 5.77 8.83
C PHE A 112 -5.51 4.69 7.82
N THR A 113 -6.07 5.11 6.70
CA THR A 113 -6.49 4.22 5.62
C THR A 113 -5.79 4.57 4.33
N ASN A 114 -5.70 3.59 3.43
CA ASN A 114 -5.20 3.85 2.10
C ASN A 114 -5.81 2.91 1.05
N THR A 115 -6.13 3.46 -0.12
CA THR A 115 -6.60 2.77 -1.31
C THR A 115 -5.86 3.29 -2.53
N ALA A 116 -5.52 2.40 -3.47
CA ALA A 116 -4.90 2.74 -4.74
C ALA A 116 -5.81 2.40 -5.93
N SER A 117 -5.52 3.03 -7.07
CA SER A 117 -6.12 2.75 -8.37
C SER A 117 -5.05 2.23 -9.32
N ILE A 118 -5.28 1.08 -9.92
CA ILE A 118 -4.36 0.43 -10.86
C ILE A 118 -4.94 0.58 -12.27
N TYR A 119 -4.18 1.22 -13.16
CA TYR A 119 -4.54 1.42 -14.55
C TYR A 119 -3.65 0.53 -15.42
N PHE A 120 -4.27 -0.26 -16.30
CA PHE A 120 -3.58 -1.01 -17.35
C PHE A 120 -3.87 -0.30 -18.68
N ASP A 121 -2.83 0.24 -19.31
CA ASP A 121 -2.92 1.07 -20.52
C ASP A 121 -3.97 2.20 -20.38
N TYR A 122 -4.96 2.24 -21.28
CA TYR A 122 -6.02 3.25 -21.32
C TYR A 122 -7.35 2.75 -20.72
N ASN A 123 -7.34 1.63 -20.00
CA ASN A 123 -8.55 1.05 -19.42
C ASN A 123 -9.00 1.78 -18.15
N PHE A 124 -10.25 1.52 -17.73
CA PHE A 124 -10.75 1.96 -16.42
C PHE A 124 -9.92 1.32 -15.29
N PRO A 125 -9.70 2.04 -14.17
CA PRO A 125 -8.87 1.53 -13.10
C PRO A 125 -9.55 0.39 -12.35
N ILE A 126 -8.73 -0.55 -11.90
CA ILE A 126 -9.08 -1.47 -10.82
C ILE A 126 -8.76 -0.76 -9.50
N ILE A 127 -9.75 -0.64 -8.63
CA ILE A 127 -9.59 -0.04 -7.30
C ILE A 127 -9.22 -1.15 -6.32
N THR A 128 -8.12 -0.99 -5.59
CA THR A 128 -7.72 -1.97 -4.57
C THR A 128 -8.71 -1.99 -3.40
N ASN A 129 -8.59 -2.98 -2.52
CA ASN A 129 -9.15 -2.87 -1.18
C ASN A 129 -8.62 -1.61 -0.45
N THR A 130 -9.38 -1.16 0.55
CA THR A 130 -8.89 -0.21 1.56
C THR A 130 -8.15 -0.99 2.64
N THR A 131 -6.87 -0.67 2.85
CA THR A 131 -6.15 -1.11 4.05
C THR A 131 -6.35 -0.08 5.14
N SER A 132 -6.54 -0.54 6.37
CA SER A 132 -6.72 0.30 7.55
C SER A 132 -5.81 -0.14 8.67
N THR A 133 -5.24 0.83 9.37
CA THR A 133 -4.37 0.60 10.52
C THR A 133 -4.69 1.63 11.61
N THR A 134 -4.87 1.15 12.84
CA THR A 134 -5.21 1.99 14.00
C THR A 134 -4.03 2.09 14.95
N VAL A 135 -3.83 3.26 15.56
CA VAL A 135 -2.90 3.42 16.67
C VAL A 135 -3.52 2.80 17.92
N GLU A 136 -3.00 1.67 18.37
CA GLU A 136 -3.52 0.91 19.51
C GLU A 136 -2.41 0.46 20.44
N GLU A 137 -2.72 0.36 21.74
CA GLU A 137 -1.80 -0.27 22.68
C GLU A 137 -1.62 -1.75 22.31
N PRO A 138 -0.39 -2.29 22.34
CA PRO A 138 -0.19 -3.71 22.16
C PRO A 138 -1.01 -4.47 23.23
N LEU A 139 -1.74 -5.50 22.80
CA LEU A 139 -2.46 -6.38 23.72
C LEU A 139 -1.46 -7.02 24.68
N SER A 140 -1.41 -6.54 25.92
CA SER A 140 -0.67 -7.19 26.99
C SER A 140 -1.46 -8.41 27.46
N ASN A 141 -0.82 -9.58 27.52
CA ASN A 141 -1.38 -10.69 28.31
C ASN A 141 -1.37 -10.23 29.77
N GLN A 142 -2.55 -10.08 30.39
CA GLN A 142 -2.63 -9.99 31.84
C GLN A 142 -2.11 -11.29 32.42
N ASP A 143 -0.88 -11.31 32.91
CA ASP A 143 -0.43 -12.34 33.84
C ASP A 143 -1.32 -12.23 35.08
N PHE A 144 -2.26 -13.18 35.21
CA PHE A 144 -2.99 -13.38 36.44
C PHE A 144 -2.02 -13.98 37.46
N ASP A 145 -1.40 -13.11 38.26
CA ASP A 145 -0.62 -13.54 39.41
C ASP A 145 -1.61 -14.12 40.44
N PHE A 146 -1.57 -15.45 40.61
CA PHE A 146 -2.26 -16.10 41.73
C PHE A 146 -1.40 -15.88 42.97
N GLU A 147 -1.71 -14.83 43.74
CA GLU A 147 -1.17 -14.71 45.10
C GLU A 147 -1.62 -15.91 45.95
N THR A 148 -0.65 -16.56 46.58
CA THR A 148 -0.74 -17.81 47.36
C THR A 148 -1.52 -17.69 48.66
#